data_AF-R9XCQ9-F1
#
_entry.id   AF-R9XCQ9-F1
#
_cell.length_a   1.000
_cell.length_b   1.000
_cell.length_c   1.000
_cell.angle_alpha   90.00
_cell.angle_beta   90.00
_cell.angle_gamma   90.00
#
_symmetry.space_group_name_H-M   'P 1'
#
loop_
_entity.id
_entity.type
_entity.pdbx_description
1 polymer ?
#
loop_
_entity_poly.entity_id
_entity_poly.type
_entity_poly.pdbx_seq_one_letter_code
_entity_poly.pdbx_strand_id
1 'polypeptide(L)'
;MDKYTKRKVAAADAGACLICDRRTVVVLHCAASGDWFFCCDLHLQDNPQFARPNYSSAYHDACRRAAELADRLAAAEKTNSTGWDSWLGRLATSKKKPAVPAKDGAPAQDQDKTEDKDEKPAKVTSADLRREYESELATIATLRNKPTSYNLSGVMLTARVERRKRLAARAEQLREEEKAYSNTDPQQLLQRYHFPELPKR
;
A
#
# COMPACT_ATOMS: atom_id res chain seq x y z
N MET A 1 5.12 -8.14 -14.67
CA MET A 1 3.95 -8.28 -13.77
C MET A 1 2.88 -7.35 -14.28
N ASP A 2 1.66 -7.85 -14.45
CA ASP A 2 0.58 -7.09 -15.04
C ASP A 2 0.03 -6.06 -14.04
N LYS A 3 0.13 -4.79 -14.41
CA LYS A 3 -0.35 -3.66 -13.61
C LYS A 3 -1.82 -3.44 -13.90
N TYR A 4 -2.64 -3.55 -12.86
CA TYR A 4 -4.07 -3.27 -12.90
C TYR A 4 -4.34 -1.88 -12.34
N THR A 5 -5.24 -1.15 -12.98
CA THR A 5 -5.71 0.17 -12.54
C THR A 5 -7.11 0.04 -12.00
N LYS A 6 -7.35 0.60 -10.82
CA LYS A 6 -8.68 0.68 -10.20
C LYS A 6 -9.50 1.77 -10.87
N ARG A 7 -10.68 1.40 -11.35
CA ARG A 7 -11.68 2.30 -11.93
C ARG A 7 -13.03 2.05 -11.27
N LYS A 8 -13.94 3.01 -11.42
CA LYS A 8 -15.34 2.87 -11.03
C LYS A 8 -16.22 2.98 -12.27
N VAL A 9 -17.21 2.11 -12.37
CA VAL A 9 -18.26 2.18 -13.40
C VAL A 9 -19.51 2.85 -12.83
N ALA A 10 -20.46 3.18 -13.69
CA ALA A 10 -21.75 3.69 -13.25
C ALA A 10 -22.49 2.65 -12.39
N ALA A 11 -23.39 3.10 -11.52
CA ALA A 11 -24.16 2.21 -10.64
C ALA A 11 -25.11 1.28 -11.41
N ALA A 12 -25.52 1.66 -12.62
CA ALA A 12 -26.30 0.81 -13.53
C ALA A 12 -25.49 -0.39 -14.01
N ASP A 13 -24.20 -0.19 -14.31
CA ASP A 13 -23.28 -1.21 -14.83
C ASP A 13 -22.56 -1.99 -13.73
N ALA A 14 -23.03 -1.90 -12.49
CA ALA A 14 -22.42 -2.60 -11.36
C ALA A 14 -22.55 -4.13 -11.54
N GLY A 15 -21.41 -4.81 -11.53
CA GLY A 15 -21.32 -6.27 -11.62
C GLY A 15 -21.10 -6.96 -10.28
N ALA A 16 -20.94 -8.27 -10.30
CA ALA A 16 -20.62 -9.09 -9.12
C ALA A 16 -19.11 -9.13 -8.87
N CYS A 17 -18.68 -8.96 -7.61
CA CYS A 17 -17.28 -9.09 -7.23
C CYS A 17 -16.77 -10.51 -7.50
N LEU A 18 -15.59 -10.65 -8.11
CA LEU A 18 -14.97 -11.94 -8.42
C LEU A 18 -14.76 -12.88 -7.21
N ILE A 19 -14.69 -12.34 -6.00
CA ILE A 19 -14.29 -13.09 -4.80
C ILE A 19 -15.49 -13.48 -3.94
N CYS A 20 -16.48 -12.60 -3.80
CA CYS A 20 -17.62 -12.82 -2.90
C CYS A 20 -18.97 -12.64 -3.58
N ASP A 21 -18.99 -12.42 -4.89
CA ASP A 21 -20.18 -12.20 -5.71
C ASP A 21 -21.09 -11.05 -5.28
N ARG A 22 -20.69 -10.25 -4.29
CA ARG A 22 -21.40 -9.04 -3.89
C ARG A 22 -21.34 -8.00 -5.00
N ARG A 23 -22.47 -7.31 -5.22
CA ARG A 23 -22.58 -6.24 -6.21
C ARG A 23 -21.57 -5.13 -5.94
N THR A 24 -20.82 -4.71 -6.96
CA THR A 24 -19.78 -3.69 -6.86
C THR A 24 -19.65 -2.87 -8.14
N VAL A 25 -19.30 -1.60 -7.97
CA VAL A 25 -18.98 -0.67 -9.07
C VAL A 25 -17.48 -0.58 -9.35
N VAL A 26 -16.66 -1.29 -8.59
CA VAL A 26 -15.20 -1.20 -8.67
C VAL A 26 -14.67 -2.25 -9.64
N VAL A 27 -13.88 -1.79 -10.59
CA VAL A 27 -13.28 -2.60 -11.66
C VAL A 27 -11.77 -2.47 -11.60
N LEU A 28 -11.06 -3.59 -11.69
CA LEU A 28 -9.64 -3.63 -11.98
C LEU A 28 -9.46 -3.88 -13.48
N HIS A 29 -8.70 -3.01 -14.15
CA HIS A 29 -8.43 -3.08 -15.58
C HIS A 29 -6.93 -3.06 -15.87
N CYS A 30 -6.44 -4.02 -16.65
CA CYS A 30 -5.08 -4.05 -17.16
C CYS A 30 -5.06 -3.58 -18.61
N ALA A 31 -4.40 -2.45 -18.88
CA ALA A 31 -4.32 -1.89 -20.22
C ALA A 31 -3.47 -2.75 -21.19
N ALA A 32 -2.45 -3.45 -20.67
CA ALA A 32 -1.54 -4.24 -21.49
C ALA A 32 -2.20 -5.51 -22.07
N SER A 33 -2.98 -6.22 -21.26
CA SER A 33 -3.67 -7.45 -21.67
C SER A 33 -5.11 -7.24 -22.09
N GLY A 34 -5.68 -6.04 -21.84
CA GLY A 34 -7.11 -5.78 -21.98
C GLY A 34 -7.97 -6.58 -21.00
N ASP A 35 -7.37 -7.22 -19.99
CA ASP A 35 -8.09 -7.98 -18.97
C ASP A 35 -8.75 -7.04 -17.95
N TRP A 36 -9.98 -7.36 -17.57
CA TRP A 36 -10.70 -6.59 -16.56
C TRP A 36 -11.68 -7.45 -15.77
N PHE A 37 -12.02 -7.00 -14.56
CA PHE A 37 -12.99 -7.66 -13.70
C PHE A 37 -13.45 -6.78 -12.55
N PHE A 38 -14.61 -7.15 -11.99
CA PHE A 38 -15.17 -6.52 -10.80
C PHE A 38 -14.53 -7.05 -9.52
N CYS A 39 -14.18 -6.15 -8.59
CA CYS A 39 -13.68 -6.49 -7.27
C CYS A 39 -14.07 -5.42 -6.26
N CYS A 40 -14.69 -5.81 -5.15
CA CYS A 40 -15.10 -4.83 -4.13
C CYS A 40 -13.90 -4.28 -3.35
N ASP A 41 -14.05 -3.07 -2.80
CA ASP A 41 -12.98 -2.37 -2.08
C ASP A 41 -12.45 -3.16 -0.87
N LEU A 42 -13.33 -3.90 -0.19
CA LEU A 42 -12.97 -4.73 0.97
C LEU A 42 -11.88 -5.76 0.62
N HIS A 43 -12.03 -6.48 -0.49
CA HIS A 43 -11.03 -7.47 -0.91
C HIS A 43 -9.75 -6.84 -1.48
N LEU A 44 -9.80 -5.58 -1.91
CA LEU A 44 -8.60 -4.86 -2.32
C LEU A 44 -7.77 -4.38 -1.13
N GLN A 45 -8.41 -4.20 0.04
CA GLN A 45 -7.76 -3.72 1.27
C GLN A 45 -7.29 -4.89 2.14
N ASP A 46 -8.16 -5.88 2.36
CA ASP A 46 -7.94 -6.90 3.39
C ASP A 46 -7.26 -8.18 2.86
N ASN A 47 -7.18 -8.36 1.54
CA ASN A 47 -6.64 -9.57 0.94
C ASN A 47 -5.34 -9.30 0.14
N PRO A 48 -4.18 -9.27 0.82
CA PRO A 48 -2.89 -9.05 0.16
C PRO A 48 -2.42 -10.23 -0.70
N GLN A 49 -3.06 -11.40 -0.56
CA GLN A 49 -2.81 -12.56 -1.42
C GLN A 49 -3.55 -12.44 -2.76
N PHE A 50 -4.60 -11.62 -2.82
CA PHE A 50 -5.35 -11.36 -4.03
C PHE A 50 -4.68 -10.28 -4.88
N ALA A 51 -4.59 -9.06 -4.35
CA ALA A 51 -4.02 -7.92 -5.05
C ALA A 51 -3.15 -7.10 -4.10
N ARG A 52 -1.95 -6.75 -4.56
CA ARG A 52 -1.03 -5.89 -3.81
C ARG A 52 -1.10 -4.46 -4.34
N PRO A 53 -1.37 -3.46 -3.51
CA PRO A 53 -1.35 -2.08 -3.94
C PRO A 53 0.06 -1.70 -4.39
N ASN A 54 0.15 -1.03 -5.52
CA ASN A 54 1.38 -0.43 -6.01
C ASN A 54 1.31 1.06 -5.68
N TYR A 55 2.03 1.45 -4.63
CA TYR A 55 2.05 2.81 -4.13
C TYR A 55 2.91 3.72 -5.02
N SER A 56 2.50 4.99 -5.13
CA SER A 56 3.24 6.00 -5.89
C SER A 56 4.60 6.32 -5.25
N SER A 57 5.53 6.90 -6.02
CA SER A 57 6.79 7.43 -5.50
C SER A 57 6.57 8.35 -4.29
N ALA A 58 5.58 9.25 -4.36
CA ALA A 58 5.23 10.17 -3.27
C ALA A 58 4.97 9.47 -1.92
N TYR A 59 4.42 8.26 -1.94
CA TYR A 59 4.19 7.47 -0.72
C TYR A 59 5.52 6.97 -0.15
N HIS A 60 6.38 6.42 -0.99
CA HIS A 60 7.71 5.96 -0.58
C HIS A 60 8.58 7.13 -0.09
N ASP A 61 8.45 8.30 -0.71
CA ASP A 61 9.16 9.51 -0.30
C ASP A 61 8.67 10.00 1.06
N ALA A 62 7.35 10.01 1.29
CA ALA A 62 6.77 10.33 2.61
C ALA A 62 7.21 9.34 3.69
N CYS A 63 7.26 8.03 3.38
CA CYS A 63 7.79 7.03 4.32
C CYS A 63 9.26 7.28 4.66
N ARG A 64 10.10 7.67 3.70
CA ARG A 64 11.50 8.01 3.96
C ARG A 64 11.62 9.25 4.84
N ARG A 65 10.88 10.32 4.53
CA ARG A 65 10.86 11.54 5.35
C ARG A 65 10.39 11.26 6.77
N ALA A 66 9.33 10.47 6.95
CA ALA A 66 8.86 10.08 8.27
C ALA A 66 9.91 9.28 9.06
N ALA A 67 10.66 8.38 8.40
CA ALA A 67 11.76 7.66 9.04
C ALA A 67 12.90 8.59 9.47
N GLU A 68 13.32 9.51 8.61
CA GLU A 68 14.35 10.51 8.92
C GLU A 68 13.93 11.43 10.09
N LEU A 69 12.66 11.85 10.13
CA LEU A 69 12.11 12.64 11.22
C LEU A 69 12.06 11.86 12.53
N ALA A 70 11.71 10.56 12.49
CA ALA A 70 11.73 9.69 13.65
C ALA A 70 13.15 9.53 14.22
N ASP A 71 14.15 9.35 13.35
CA ASP A 71 15.56 9.26 13.77
C ASP A 71 16.06 10.57 14.41
N ARG A 72 15.68 11.72 13.84
CA ARG A 72 15.99 13.05 14.40
C ARG A 72 15.33 13.26 15.76
N LEU A 73 14.08 12.84 15.93
CA LEU A 73 13.38 12.89 17.21
C LEU A 73 14.07 12.01 18.27
N ALA A 74 14.45 10.78 17.90
CA ALA A 74 15.17 9.88 18.80
C ALA A 74 16.54 10.45 19.21
N ALA A 75 17.24 11.13 18.30
CA ALA A 75 18.50 11.81 18.60
C ALA A 75 18.31 13.03 19.52
N ALA A 76 17.25 13.83 19.28
CA ALA A 76 16.89 14.97 20.11
C ALA A 76 16.47 14.56 21.53
N GLU A 77 15.83 13.40 21.69
CA GLU A 77 15.46 12.87 23.01
C GLU A 77 16.67 12.34 23.77
N LYS A 78 17.59 11.62 23.10
CA LYS A 78 18.84 11.14 23.71
C LYS A 78 19.77 12.27 24.18
N THR A 79 19.83 13.36 23.42
CA THR A 79 20.61 14.56 23.79
C THR A 79 19.99 15.31 24.97
N ASN A 80 18.66 15.35 25.07
CA ASN A 80 17.98 15.91 26.24
C ASN A 80 18.10 15.01 27.49
N SER A 81 18.06 13.68 27.35
CA SER A 81 18.16 12.76 28.49
C SER A 81 19.56 12.75 29.11
N THR A 82 20.61 12.86 28.30
CA THR A 82 22.01 12.94 28.79
C THR A 82 22.31 14.26 29.51
N GLY A 83 21.58 15.34 29.20
CA GLY A 83 21.71 16.63 29.91
C GLY A 83 21.29 16.57 31.38
N TRP A 84 20.26 15.78 31.70
CA TRP A 84 19.78 15.64 33.09
C TRP A 84 20.72 14.81 33.96
N ASP A 85 21.28 13.73 33.40
CA ASP A 85 22.29 12.89 34.07
C ASP A 85 23.58 13.66 34.36
N SER A 86 24.01 14.53 33.44
CA SER A 86 25.17 15.39 33.65
C SER A 86 24.93 16.45 34.74
N TRP A 87 23.71 17.00 34.81
CA TRP A 87 23.33 17.95 35.85
C TRP A 87 23.24 17.29 37.24
N LEU A 88 22.63 16.10 37.33
CA LEU A 88 22.58 15.30 38.56
C LEU A 88 23.98 14.89 39.03
N GLY A 89 24.88 14.50 38.12
CA GLY A 89 26.27 14.21 38.43
C GLY A 89 27.06 15.41 38.99
N ARG A 90 26.78 16.62 38.50
CA ARG A 90 27.40 17.88 39.03
C ARG A 90 26.84 18.28 40.39
N LEU A 91 25.56 18.03 40.66
CA LEU A 91 24.95 18.29 41.97
C LEU A 91 25.38 17.28 43.04
N ALA A 92 25.56 16.01 42.67
CA ALA A 92 26.07 14.98 43.58
C ALA A 92 27.54 15.21 43.97
N THR A 93 28.34 15.80 43.08
CA THR A 93 29.75 16.14 43.36
C THR A 93 29.91 17.47 44.12
N SER A 94 28.97 18.41 44.00
CA SER A 94 29.01 19.72 44.69
C SER A 94 28.68 19.66 46.20
N LYS A 95 28.07 18.58 46.69
CA LYS A 95 27.81 18.39 48.14
C LYS A 95 29.02 17.90 48.95
N LYS A 96 30.19 17.69 48.32
CA LYS A 96 31.47 17.61 49.04
C LYS A 96 32.06 19.02 49.15
N LYS A 97 31.77 19.69 50.27
CA LYS A 97 32.40 20.96 50.69
C LYS A 97 33.56 20.66 51.69
N PRO A 98 34.40 21.63 52.08
CA PRO A 98 35.78 21.77 51.61
C PRO A 98 36.82 21.74 52.76
N ALA A 99 38.11 21.77 52.42
CA ALA A 99 39.16 22.31 53.29
C ALA A 99 39.99 23.34 52.49
N VAL A 100 40.17 24.53 53.07
CA VAL A 100 40.98 25.69 52.59
C VAL A 100 42.17 25.85 53.56
N PRO A 101 43.16 26.78 53.38
CA PRO A 101 43.56 27.62 52.23
C PRO A 101 45.09 27.79 52.02
N ALA A 102 45.54 28.43 50.92
CA ALA A 102 46.62 29.43 50.92
C ALA A 102 46.81 30.17 49.58
N LYS A 103 46.75 31.52 49.64
CA LYS A 103 47.56 32.59 48.97
C LYS A 103 47.94 32.46 47.48
N ASP A 104 48.04 33.50 46.64
CA ASP A 104 48.07 34.96 46.74
C ASP A 104 47.88 35.51 45.30
N GLY A 105 47.45 36.77 45.14
CA GLY A 105 47.84 37.58 43.96
C GLY A 105 46.76 37.97 42.94
N ALA A 106 46.26 39.20 43.04
CA ALA A 106 45.74 40.01 41.92
C ALA A 106 46.92 40.70 41.18
N PRO A 107 46.78 41.50 40.07
CA PRO A 107 45.57 42.05 39.45
C PRO A 107 45.53 42.19 37.88
N ALA A 108 44.37 42.68 37.39
CA ALA A 108 44.13 43.63 36.28
C ALA A 108 44.15 43.25 34.76
N GLN A 109 43.25 43.97 34.03
CA GLN A 109 43.16 44.26 32.58
C GLN A 109 42.67 43.14 31.64
N ASP A 110 41.95 43.36 30.53
CA ASP A 110 41.34 44.51 29.86
C ASP A 110 40.27 43.97 28.88
N GLN A 111 39.49 44.86 28.26
CA GLN A 111 38.56 44.71 27.14
C GLN A 111 38.89 43.61 26.11
N ASP A 112 37.87 42.92 25.57
CA ASP A 112 37.53 43.15 24.15
C ASP A 112 36.09 42.73 23.80
N LYS A 113 35.46 43.57 23.00
CA LYS A 113 34.20 43.35 22.32
C LYS A 113 34.48 42.53 21.07
N THR A 114 33.78 41.42 20.88
CA THR A 114 33.51 40.92 19.52
C THR A 114 32.08 40.40 19.47
N GLU A 115 31.24 41.23 18.86
CA GLU A 115 29.96 40.84 18.29
C GLU A 115 30.26 39.90 17.12
N ASP A 116 30.05 38.60 17.31
CA ASP A 116 29.85 37.70 16.17
C ASP A 116 28.37 37.35 16.10
N LYS A 117 27.72 38.03 15.17
CA LYS A 117 26.30 37.91 14.85
C LYS A 117 26.13 36.71 13.93
N ASP A 118 26.41 35.52 14.47
CA ASP A 118 26.05 34.27 13.82
C ASP A 118 24.52 34.21 13.74
N GLU A 119 24.01 34.32 12.52
CA GLU A 119 22.65 33.91 12.16
C GLU A 119 22.46 32.46 12.60
N LYS A 120 21.95 32.28 13.83
CA LYS A 120 21.49 30.98 14.30
C LYS A 120 20.44 30.50 13.29
N PRO A 121 20.66 29.38 12.56
CA PRO A 121 19.56 28.72 11.89
C PRO A 121 18.52 28.47 12.97
N ALA A 122 17.28 28.89 12.71
CA ALA A 122 16.17 28.76 13.65
C ALA A 122 16.25 27.38 14.31
N LYS A 123 16.48 27.35 15.63
CA LYS A 123 16.56 26.10 16.39
C LYS A 123 15.22 25.40 16.21
N VAL A 124 15.15 24.48 15.26
CA VAL A 124 13.98 23.64 15.04
C VAL A 124 13.72 22.97 16.38
N THR A 125 12.63 23.36 17.03
CA THR A 125 12.34 22.82 18.36
C THR A 125 11.89 21.38 18.19
N SER A 126 12.10 20.55 19.22
CA SER A 126 11.63 19.16 19.19
C SER A 126 10.11 19.06 18.98
N ALA A 127 9.36 20.10 19.36
CA ALA A 127 7.93 20.23 19.09
C ALA A 127 7.62 20.41 17.59
N ASP A 128 8.43 21.20 16.87
CA ASP A 128 8.27 21.40 15.43
C ASP A 128 8.52 20.09 14.65
N LEU A 129 9.58 19.35 15.02
CA LEU A 129 9.88 18.03 14.43
C LEU A 129 8.75 17.01 14.67
N ARG A 130 8.13 17.02 15.86
CA ARG A 130 6.97 16.15 16.15
C ARG A 130 5.77 16.50 15.29
N ARG A 131 5.48 17.79 15.13
CA ARG A 131 4.39 18.27 14.27
C ARG A 131 4.61 17.89 12.81
N GLU A 132 5.84 18.05 12.30
CA GLU A 132 6.21 17.62 10.95
C GLU A 132 6.05 16.11 10.79
N TYR A 133 6.50 15.32 11.76
CA TYR A 133 6.35 13.87 11.76
C TYR A 133 4.87 13.44 11.72
N GLU A 134 4.02 14.02 12.56
CA GLU A 134 2.57 13.76 12.56
C GLU A 134 1.92 14.13 11.22
N SER A 135 2.34 15.24 10.60
CA SER A 135 1.84 15.66 9.29
C SER A 135 2.24 14.69 8.17
N GLU A 136 3.45 14.13 8.22
CA GLU A 136 3.91 13.13 7.28
C GLU A 136 3.20 11.79 7.50
N LEU A 137 2.94 11.40 8.75
CA LEU A 137 2.12 10.22 9.06
C LEU A 137 0.69 10.35 8.52
N ALA A 138 0.07 11.53 8.66
CA ALA A 138 -1.24 11.81 8.07
C ALA A 138 -1.19 11.69 6.54
N THR A 139 -0.14 12.23 5.92
CA THR A 139 0.08 12.13 4.47
C THR A 139 0.22 10.66 4.04
N ILE A 140 1.03 9.87 4.72
CA ILE A 140 1.19 8.42 4.49
C ILE A 140 -0.17 7.71 4.59
N ALA A 141 -0.97 8.02 5.62
CA ALA A 141 -2.29 7.40 5.78
C ALA A 141 -3.23 7.72 4.61
N THR A 142 -3.24 8.97 4.13
CA THR A 142 -4.08 9.35 2.97
C THR A 142 -3.65 8.63 1.69
N LEU A 143 -2.34 8.53 1.45
CA LEU A 143 -1.76 7.88 0.28
C LEU A 143 -1.96 6.36 0.33
N ARG A 144 -1.86 5.76 1.52
CA ARG A 144 -2.11 4.33 1.74
C ARG A 144 -3.55 3.93 1.42
N ASN A 145 -4.51 4.78 1.77
CA ASN A 145 -5.94 4.49 1.63
C ASN A 145 -6.47 4.68 0.19
N LYS A 146 -5.70 5.32 -0.70
CA LYS A 146 -6.11 5.60 -2.09
C LYS A 146 -5.12 5.06 -3.13
N PRO A 147 -4.77 3.76 -3.14
CA PRO A 147 -3.97 3.21 -4.22
C PRO A 147 -4.80 3.15 -5.50
N THR A 148 -4.24 3.68 -6.59
CA THR A 148 -4.86 3.67 -7.92
C THR A 148 -4.42 2.47 -8.74
N SER A 149 -3.25 1.92 -8.44
CA SER A 149 -2.69 0.76 -9.13
C SER A 149 -2.44 -0.43 -8.21
N TYR A 150 -2.60 -1.63 -8.76
CA TYR A 150 -2.48 -2.90 -8.08
C TYR A 150 -1.74 -3.89 -8.96
N ASN A 151 -1.01 -4.81 -8.32
CA ASN A 151 -0.45 -5.99 -8.96
C ASN A 151 -1.26 -7.21 -8.50
N LEU A 152 -1.76 -7.99 -9.44
CA LEU A 152 -2.46 -9.23 -9.14
C LEU A 152 -1.47 -10.30 -8.71
N SER A 153 -1.87 -11.21 -7.81
CA SER A 153 -1.04 -12.37 -7.51
C SER A 153 -0.94 -13.33 -8.71
N GLY A 154 0.20 -14.01 -8.83
CA GLY A 154 0.46 -14.93 -9.92
C GLY A 154 -0.58 -16.05 -10.02
N VAL A 155 -1.01 -16.59 -8.87
CA VAL A 155 -2.02 -17.66 -8.80
C VAL A 155 -3.39 -17.19 -9.34
N MET A 156 -3.80 -15.97 -9.01
CA MET A 156 -5.07 -15.43 -9.50
C MET A 156 -5.00 -15.13 -11.00
N LEU A 157 -3.85 -14.63 -11.47
CA LEU A 157 -3.63 -14.38 -12.89
C LEU A 157 -3.71 -15.70 -13.69
N THR A 158 -3.00 -16.75 -13.26
CA THR A 158 -3.02 -18.05 -13.95
C THR A 158 -4.41 -18.66 -13.95
N ALA A 159 -5.09 -18.65 -12.80
CA ALA A 159 -6.46 -19.17 -12.69
C ALA A 159 -7.43 -18.45 -13.64
N ARG A 160 -7.32 -17.13 -13.78
CA ARG A 160 -8.14 -16.36 -14.73
C ARG A 160 -7.85 -16.70 -16.18
N VAL A 161 -6.57 -16.77 -16.54
CA VAL A 161 -6.14 -17.13 -17.90
C VAL A 161 -6.63 -18.53 -18.27
N GLU A 162 -6.47 -19.49 -17.37
CA GLU A 162 -6.97 -20.85 -17.55
C GLU A 162 -8.49 -20.90 -17.68
N ARG A 163 -9.22 -20.20 -16.80
CA ARG A 163 -10.68 -20.13 -16.88
C ARG A 163 -11.14 -19.59 -18.23
N ARG A 164 -10.49 -18.54 -18.75
CA ARG A 164 -10.80 -17.97 -20.07
C ARG A 164 -10.54 -18.98 -21.19
N LYS A 165 -9.43 -19.71 -21.14
CA LYS A 165 -9.11 -20.79 -22.10
C LYS A 165 -10.17 -21.90 -22.07
N ARG A 166 -10.56 -22.35 -20.87
CA ARG A 166 -11.58 -23.40 -20.70
C ARG A 166 -12.96 -22.96 -21.23
N LEU A 167 -13.34 -21.71 -20.98
CA LEU A 167 -14.60 -21.16 -21.49
C LEU A 167 -14.59 -21.04 -23.02
N ALA A 168 -13.47 -20.60 -23.62
CA ALA A 168 -13.33 -20.54 -25.06
C ALA A 168 -13.42 -21.92 -25.72
N ALA A 169 -12.69 -22.91 -25.18
CA ALA A 169 -12.74 -24.29 -25.68
C ALA A 169 -14.14 -24.89 -25.58
N ARG A 170 -14.86 -24.65 -24.48
CA ARG A 170 -16.24 -25.12 -24.32
C ARG A 170 -17.20 -24.46 -25.32
N ALA A 171 -17.02 -23.17 -25.58
CA ALA A 171 -17.83 -22.46 -26.57
C ALA A 171 -17.59 -22.99 -28.00
N GLU A 172 -16.34 -23.37 -28.32
CA GLU A 172 -16.01 -24.00 -29.60
C GLU A 172 -16.63 -25.38 -29.73
N GLN A 173 -16.54 -26.23 -28.70
CA GLN A 173 -17.20 -27.54 -28.67
C GLN A 173 -18.71 -27.45 -28.87
N LEU A 174 -19.38 -26.54 -28.15
CA LEU A 174 -20.82 -26.33 -28.34
C LEU A 174 -21.15 -25.89 -29.76
N ARG A 175 -20.32 -25.04 -30.38
CA ARG A 175 -20.52 -24.61 -31.77
C ARG A 175 -20.32 -25.75 -32.76
N GLU A 176 -19.41 -26.68 -32.49
CA GLU A 176 -19.23 -27.89 -33.31
C GLU A 176 -20.40 -28.86 -33.16
N GLU A 177 -20.88 -29.07 -31.93
CA GLU A 177 -22.07 -29.87 -31.64
C GLU A 177 -23.30 -29.31 -32.34
N GLU A 178 -23.55 -28.00 -32.24
CA GLU A 178 -24.67 -27.32 -32.93
C GLU A 178 -24.62 -27.52 -34.45
N LYS A 179 -23.43 -27.43 -35.04
CA LYS A 179 -23.25 -27.72 -36.47
C LYS A 179 -23.53 -29.18 -36.78
N ALA A 180 -23.05 -30.11 -35.96
CA ALA A 180 -23.30 -31.53 -36.11
C ALA A 180 -24.80 -31.86 -36.03
N TYR A 181 -25.52 -31.28 -35.08
CA TYR A 181 -26.98 -31.42 -34.95
C TYR A 181 -27.73 -30.81 -36.15
N SER A 182 -27.32 -29.64 -36.65
CA SER A 182 -28.01 -29.01 -37.79
C SER A 182 -27.73 -29.71 -39.14
N ASN A 183 -26.63 -30.46 -39.22
CA ASN A 183 -26.15 -31.09 -40.47
C ASN A 183 -26.47 -32.60 -40.55
N THR A 184 -27.18 -33.16 -39.57
CA THR A 184 -27.69 -34.54 -39.68
C THR A 184 -28.90 -34.63 -40.60
N ASP A 185 -28.79 -35.37 -41.70
CA ASP A 185 -29.89 -35.67 -42.62
C ASP A 185 -30.92 -36.59 -41.92
N PRO A 186 -32.22 -36.22 -41.86
CA PRO A 186 -33.24 -37.02 -41.21
C PRO A 186 -33.34 -38.45 -41.76
N GLN A 187 -33.01 -38.68 -43.03
CA GLN A 187 -33.02 -40.04 -43.58
C GLN A 187 -31.92 -40.94 -42.98
N GLN A 188 -30.74 -40.37 -42.67
CA GLN A 188 -29.67 -41.12 -42.01
C GLN A 188 -30.02 -41.49 -40.57
N LEU A 189 -30.77 -40.62 -39.87
CA LEU A 189 -31.21 -40.90 -38.50
C LEU A 189 -32.20 -42.08 -38.44
N LEU A 190 -33.14 -42.14 -39.40
CA LEU A 190 -34.11 -43.24 -39.49
C LEU A 190 -33.45 -44.59 -39.83
N GLN A 191 -32.34 -44.58 -40.57
CA GLN A 191 -31.58 -45.80 -40.85
C GLN A 191 -30.74 -46.26 -39.66
N ARG A 192 -30.25 -45.31 -38.86
CA ARG A 192 -29.31 -45.58 -37.76
C ARG A 192 -30.01 -45.96 -36.45
N TYR A 193 -31.24 -45.48 -36.24
CA TYR A 193 -32.02 -45.73 -35.03
C TYR A 193 -33.36 -46.38 -35.38
N HIS A 194 -33.61 -47.58 -34.83
CA HIS A 194 -34.91 -48.21 -34.93
C HIS A 194 -35.81 -47.68 -33.82
N PHE A 195 -36.78 -46.82 -34.18
CA PHE A 195 -37.75 -46.31 -33.22
C PHE A 195 -38.82 -47.37 -32.94
N PRO A 196 -39.22 -47.59 -31.68
CA PRO A 196 -40.31 -48.49 -31.35
C PRO A 196 -41.64 -47.89 -31.83
N GLU A 197 -42.46 -48.69 -32.51
CA GLU A 197 -43.77 -48.27 -32.96
C GLU A 197 -44.73 -48.16 -31.77
N LEU A 198 -45.51 -47.06 -31.73
CA LEU A 198 -46.56 -46.90 -30.74
C LEU A 198 -47.68 -47.92 -31.01
N PRO A 199 -48.18 -48.62 -29.97
CA PRO A 199 -49.26 -49.58 -30.14
C PRO A 199 -50.51 -48.90 -30.69
N LYS A 200 -51.06 -49.43 -31.78
CA LYS A 200 -52.29 -48.93 -32.40
C LYS A 200 -53.48 -49.27 -31.49
N ARG A 201 -54.26 -48.25 -31.12
CA ARG A 201 -55.52 -48.40 -30.37
C ARG A 201 -56.64 -48.89 -31.26
#